data_AF-A0A7X1KRZ0-F1
#
_entry.id   AF-A0A7X1KRZ0-F1
#
_cell.length_a   1.000
_cell.length_b   1.000
_cell.length_c   1.000
_cell.angle_alpha   90.00
_cell.angle_beta   90.00
_cell.angle_gamma   90.00
#
_symmetry.space_group_name_H-M   'P 1'
#
loop_
_entity.id
_entity.type
_entity.pdbx_description
1 polymer ?
#
loop_
_entity_poly.entity_id
_entity_poly.type
_entity_poly.pdbx_seq_one_letter_code
_entity_poly.pdbx_strand_id
1 'polypeptide(L)'
;MPLRIQHHDIEQTNLRTVSEIWLAGPACTFSAESELDTLCFWRGRPAVSHDMLSEGTHEQNLQRLWLVIPDVADNSAVAAVEARLRTALEKQYMEGEFYPAQQKTTTEL
;
A
#
# COMPACT_ATOMS: atom_id res chain seq x y z
N MET A 1 -8.25 1.58 16.18
CA MET A 1 -6.99 0.81 16.12
C MET A 1 -6.50 0.86 14.68
N PRO A 2 -5.20 1.07 14.44
CA PRO A 2 -4.67 1.06 13.07
C PRO A 2 -4.85 -0.32 12.45
N LEU A 3 -5.31 -0.38 11.19
CA LEU A 3 -5.34 -1.64 10.44
C LEU A 3 -3.89 -2.02 10.12
N ARG A 4 -3.46 -3.19 10.62
CA ARG A 4 -2.11 -3.71 10.45
C ARG A 4 -2.14 -5.20 10.17
N ILE A 5 -1.26 -5.66 9.29
CA ILE A 5 -1.07 -7.08 8.98
C ILE A 5 0.41 -7.39 8.88
N GLN A 6 0.77 -8.67 9.06
CA GLN A 6 2.11 -9.13 8.77
C GLN A 6 2.25 -9.43 7.27
N HIS A 7 3.47 -9.38 6.74
CA HIS A 7 3.73 -9.70 5.34
C HIS A 7 3.27 -11.11 4.90
N HIS A 8 3.09 -12.06 5.83
CA HIS A 8 2.56 -13.39 5.52
C HIS A 8 1.03 -13.45 5.42
N ASP A 9 0.31 -12.43 5.90
CA ASP A 9 -1.16 -12.37 5.90
C ASP A 9 -1.75 -11.67 4.67
N ILE A 10 -0.90 -11.13 3.79
CA ILE A 10 -1.32 -10.35 2.60
C ILE A 10 -2.38 -11.09 1.79
N GLU A 11 -2.16 -12.39 1.54
CA GLU A 11 -3.01 -13.21 0.67
C GLU A 11 -4.38 -13.53 1.28
N GLN A 12 -4.52 -13.40 2.60
CA GLN A 12 -5.75 -13.66 3.34
C GLN A 12 -6.52 -12.36 3.64
N THR A 13 -5.89 -11.21 3.42
CA THR A 13 -6.44 -9.90 3.77
C THR A 13 -7.32 -9.37 2.64
N ASN A 14 -8.51 -8.89 2.99
CA ASN A 14 -9.36 -8.14 2.06
C ASN A 14 -8.78 -6.72 1.88
N LEU A 15 -8.17 -6.47 0.72
CA LEU A 15 -7.53 -5.21 0.35
C LEU A 15 -8.51 -4.24 -0.33
N ARG A 16 -9.75 -4.64 -0.60
CA ARG A 16 -10.73 -3.76 -1.27
C ARG A 16 -11.19 -2.57 -0.42
N THR A 17 -10.90 -2.57 0.87
CA THR A 17 -11.22 -1.49 1.80
C THR A 17 -10.06 -0.53 2.03
N VAL A 18 -8.89 -0.77 1.43
CA VAL A 18 -7.69 0.03 1.64
C VAL A 18 -7.40 0.93 0.45
N SER A 19 -6.99 2.15 0.75
CA SER A 19 -6.61 3.16 -0.25
C SER A 19 -5.12 3.43 -0.27
N GLU A 20 -4.44 3.18 0.84
CA GLU A 20 -2.99 3.29 0.97
C GLU A 20 -2.45 2.10 1.74
N ILE A 21 -1.29 1.61 1.31
CA ILE A 21 -0.53 0.58 2.02
C ILE A 21 0.84 1.16 2.32
N TRP A 22 1.24 1.09 3.58
CA TRP A 22 2.50 1.60 4.09
C TRP A 22 3.29 0.46 4.72
N LEU A 23 4.57 0.32 4.37
CA LEU A 23 5.47 -0.57 5.09
C LEU A 23 5.76 0.03 6.46
N ALA A 24 5.78 -0.83 7.48
CA ALA A 24 6.12 -0.48 8.84
C ALA A 24 7.19 -1.45 9.34
N GLY A 25 8.35 -0.92 9.70
CA GLY A 25 9.38 -1.70 10.37
C GLY A 25 9.13 -1.76 11.90
N PRO A 26 10.04 -2.39 12.65
CA PRO A 26 9.88 -2.65 14.08
C PRO A 26 9.79 -1.39 14.94
N ALA A 27 10.30 -0.25 14.46
CA ALA A 27 10.29 1.01 15.22
C ALA A 27 9.06 1.89 14.91
N CYS A 28 8.20 1.48 13.97
CA CYS A 28 6.99 2.21 13.60
C CYS A 28 5.99 2.28 14.76
N THR A 29 5.41 3.45 14.99
CA THR A 29 4.37 3.68 16.02
C THR A 29 2.94 3.50 15.50
N PHE A 30 2.77 3.18 14.22
CA PHE A 30 1.48 2.99 13.53
C PHE A 30 0.54 4.21 13.59
N SER A 31 1.08 5.40 13.87
CA SER A 31 0.35 6.67 13.80
C SER A 31 0.42 7.24 12.38
N ALA A 32 -0.58 8.04 11.99
CA ALA A 32 -0.59 8.67 10.67
C ALA A 32 0.62 9.59 10.44
N GLU A 33 1.15 10.15 11.54
CA GLU A 33 2.30 11.03 11.66
C GLU A 33 3.63 10.27 11.85
N SER A 34 3.62 8.94 11.83
CA SER A 34 4.83 8.13 12.02
C SER A 34 5.71 8.21 10.77
N GLU A 35 6.75 9.04 10.83
CA GLU A 35 7.77 9.17 9.79
C GLU A 35 8.96 8.21 10.02
N LEU A 36 9.05 7.61 11.21
CA LEU A 36 10.14 6.72 11.58
C LEU A 36 9.84 5.29 11.12
N ASP A 37 10.74 4.72 10.31
CA ASP A 37 10.70 3.31 9.93
C ASP A 37 9.43 2.94 9.15
N THR A 38 8.93 3.90 8.34
CA THR A 38 7.76 3.75 7.48
C THR A 38 8.07 4.12 6.04
N LEU A 39 7.37 3.47 5.11
CA LEU A 39 7.46 3.79 3.69
C LEU A 39 6.07 3.71 3.04
N CYS A 40 5.63 4.79 2.39
CA CYS A 40 4.45 4.73 1.53
C CYS A 40 4.77 3.78 0.37
N PHE A 41 4.00 2.70 0.25
CA PHE A 41 4.36 1.59 -0.62
C PHE A 41 3.41 1.40 -1.78
N TRP A 42 2.12 1.68 -1.57
CA TRP A 42 1.12 1.61 -2.61
C TRP A 42 -0.02 2.57 -2.34
N ARG A 43 -0.54 3.20 -3.39
CA ARG A 43 -1.80 3.97 -3.35
C ARG A 43 -2.76 3.47 -4.39
N GLY A 44 -3.99 3.18 -3.97
CA GLY A 44 -5.07 2.79 -4.85
C GLY A 44 -5.49 3.97 -5.72
N ARG A 45 -5.74 3.69 -7.00
CA ARG A 45 -6.38 4.67 -7.88
C ARG A 45 -7.88 4.66 -7.57
N PRO A 46 -8.51 5.83 -7.38
CA PRO A 46 -9.96 5.88 -7.25
C PRO A 46 -10.58 5.32 -8.52
N ALA A 47 -11.48 4.35 -8.38
CA ALA A 47 -12.28 3.88 -9.50
C ALA A 47 -13.13 5.06 -9.98
N VAL A 48 -12.75 5.66 -11.11
CA VAL A 48 -13.52 6.73 -11.73
C VAL A 48 -14.76 6.11 -12.37
N SER A 49 -15.73 5.69 -11.56
CA SER A 49 -17.04 5.31 -12.06
C SER A 49 -17.69 6.56 -12.64
N HIS A 50 -18.03 6.52 -13.94
CA HIS A 50 -18.71 7.57 -14.70
C HIS A 50 -20.05 8.07 -14.10
N ASP A 51 -20.49 7.52 -12.97
CA ASP A 51 -21.64 7.97 -12.17
C ASP A 51 -21.29 9.14 -11.22
N MET A 52 -20.03 9.59 -11.18
CA MET A 52 -19.51 10.64 -10.28
C MET A 52 -19.91 12.09 -10.63
N LEU A 53 -20.98 12.30 -11.40
CA LEU A 53 -21.50 13.66 -11.72
C LEU A 53 -22.83 13.99 -11.01
N SER A 54 -23.41 13.08 -10.25
CA SER A 54 -24.60 13.36 -9.43
C SER A 54 -24.30 13.23 -7.94
N GLU A 55 -24.32 14.37 -7.26
CA GLU A 55 -24.73 14.58 -5.87
C GLU A 55 -24.21 13.61 -4.81
N GLY A 56 -23.18 14.09 -4.09
CA GLY A 56 -23.15 13.99 -2.64
C GLY A 56 -22.65 12.68 -2.05
N THR A 57 -21.42 12.73 -1.55
CA THR A 57 -20.87 11.86 -0.49
C THR A 57 -20.61 10.41 -0.89
N HIS A 58 -19.38 10.08 -1.29
CA HIS A 58 -18.80 8.74 -1.05
C HIS A 58 -17.26 8.75 -1.02
N GLU A 59 -16.63 9.72 -0.35
CA GLU A 59 -15.23 9.59 0.14
C GLU A 59 -15.17 8.70 1.40
N GLN A 60 -16.02 7.69 1.48
CA GLN A 60 -16.28 6.96 2.72
C GLN A 60 -15.25 5.83 2.86
N ASN A 61 -14.22 6.11 3.67
CA ASN A 61 -13.14 5.23 4.15
C ASN A 61 -11.98 4.94 3.19
N LEU A 62 -11.17 5.97 2.95
CA LEU A 62 -9.76 5.82 2.59
C LEU A 62 -8.98 5.25 3.78
N GLN A 63 -9.01 3.93 3.99
CA GLN A 63 -8.30 3.30 5.10
C GLN A 63 -6.83 3.04 4.74
N ARG A 64 -5.91 3.49 5.61
CA ARG A 64 -4.49 3.14 5.55
C ARG A 64 -4.27 1.75 6.18
N LEU A 65 -3.55 0.89 5.47
CA LEU A 65 -3.06 -0.39 5.98
C LEU A 65 -1.56 -0.31 6.26
N TRP A 66 -1.16 -0.74 7.45
CA TRP A 66 0.24 -0.94 7.82
C TRP A 66 0.66 -2.38 7.55
N LEU A 67 1.65 -2.56 6.68
CA LEU A 67 2.23 -3.84 6.33
C LEU A 67 3.55 -4.01 7.08
N VAL A 68 3.53 -4.86 8.10
CA VAL A 68 4.68 -5.02 9.00
C VAL A 68 5.72 -5.91 8.33
N ILE A 69 6.95 -5.40 8.25
CA ILE A 69 8.11 -6.10 7.69
C ILE A 69 9.31 -5.98 8.64
N PRO A 70 10.31 -6.87 8.55
CA PRO A 70 11.46 -6.85 9.45
C PRO A 70 12.30 -5.58 9.35
N ASP A 71 12.44 -5.02 8.15
CA ASP A 71 13.25 -3.84 7.88
C ASP A 71 12.77 -3.16 6.58
N VAL A 72 12.47 -1.86 6.62
CA VAL A 72 11.98 -1.09 5.46
C VAL A 72 13.08 -0.61 4.51
N ALA A 73 14.35 -0.69 4.92
CA ALA A 73 15.51 -0.36 4.12
C ALA A 73 16.11 -1.60 3.40
N ASP A 74 15.70 -2.82 3.78
CA ASP A 74 16.10 -4.05 3.10
C ASP A 74 15.38 -4.23 1.77
N ASN A 75 16.04 -3.78 0.69
CA ASN A 75 15.50 -3.83 -0.67
C ASN A 75 15.04 -5.24 -1.10
N SER A 76 15.69 -6.30 -0.61
CA SER A 76 15.29 -7.68 -0.91
C SER A 76 13.98 -8.06 -0.24
N ALA A 77 13.79 -7.76 1.05
CA ALA A 77 12.52 -7.94 1.75
C ALA A 77 11.42 -7.09 1.11
N VAL A 78 11.70 -5.82 0.80
CA VAL A 78 10.74 -4.92 0.14
C VAL A 78 10.30 -5.49 -1.21
N ALA A 79 11.23 -5.95 -2.05
CA ALA A 79 10.90 -6.54 -3.36
C ALA A 79 10.08 -7.84 -3.24
N ALA A 80 10.41 -8.71 -2.28
CA ALA A 80 9.65 -9.92 -2.02
C ALA A 80 8.21 -9.61 -1.57
N VAL A 81 8.06 -8.57 -0.73
CA VAL A 81 6.75 -8.08 -0.28
C VAL A 81 5.98 -7.44 -1.42
N GLU A 82 6.63 -6.68 -2.30
CA GLU A 82 6.03 -6.09 -3.50
C GLU A 82 5.41 -7.16 -4.39
N ALA A 83 6.16 -8.22 -4.70
CA ALA A 83 5.71 -9.30 -5.56
C ALA A 83 4.45 -9.99 -5.00
N ARG A 84 4.42 -10.22 -3.69
CA ARG A 84 3.26 -10.81 -3.00
C ARG A 84 2.07 -9.85 -2.98
N LEU A 85 2.31 -8.57 -2.70
CA LEU A 85 1.27 -7.57 -2.65
C LEU A 85 0.65 -7.32 -4.02
N ARG A 86 1.46 -7.24 -5.08
CA ARG A 86 1.01 -7.11 -6.47
C ARG A 86 0.06 -8.26 -6.85
N THR A 87 0.49 -9.49 -6.59
CA THR A 87 -0.34 -10.69 -6.84
C THR A 87 -1.67 -10.64 -6.09
N ALA A 88 -1.66 -10.17 -4.83
CA ALA A 88 -2.88 -10.07 -4.01
C ALA A 88 -3.82 -8.95 -4.46
N LEU A 89 -3.28 -7.80 -4.88
CA LEU A 89 -4.05 -6.69 -5.44
C LEU A 89 -4.70 -7.10 -6.77
N GLU A 90 -3.95 -7.77 -7.66
CA GLU A 90 -4.46 -8.28 -8.94
C GLU A 90 -5.63 -9.26 -8.76
N LYS A 91 -5.49 -10.23 -7.83
CA LYS A 91 -6.57 -11.17 -7.48
C LYS A 91 -7.84 -10.47 -6.97
N GLN A 92 -7.71 -9.27 -6.43
CA GLN A 92 -8.80 -8.48 -5.88
C GLN A 92 -9.25 -7.35 -6.81
N TYR A 93 -8.72 -7.29 -8.04
CA TYR A 93 -9.00 -6.25 -9.03
C TYR A 93 -8.72 -4.83 -8.52
N MET A 94 -7.68 -4.68 -7.70
CA MET A 94 -7.27 -3.40 -7.14
C MET A 94 -6.22 -2.73 -8.04
N GLU A 95 -6.54 -1.53 -8.52
CA GLU A 95 -5.64 -0.71 -9.32
C GLU A 95 -4.94 0.33 -8.44
N GLY A 96 -3.68 0.65 -8.74
CA GLY A 96 -2.91 1.61 -7.97
C GLY A 96 -1.46 1.73 -8.42
N GLU A 97 -0.71 2.53 -7.68
CA GLU A 97 0.68 2.86 -7.96
C GLU A 97 1.56 2.49 -6.77
N PHE A 98 2.68 1.82 -7.05
CA PHE A 98 3.69 1.50 -6.05
C PHE A 98 4.68 2.65 -5.87
N TYR A 99 5.15 2.85 -4.63
CA TYR A 99 6.06 3.92 -4.23
C TYR A 99 7.28 3.39 -3.45
N PRO A 100 8.47 4.01 -3.59
CA PRO A 100 8.78 5.00 -4.62
C PRO A 100 8.62 4.36 -6.01
N ALA A 101 7.98 5.08 -6.94
CA ALA A 101 7.78 4.56 -8.29
C ALA A 101 9.17 4.20 -8.80
N GLN A 102 9.36 2.90 -9.12
CA GLN A 102 10.65 2.32 -9.48
C GLN A 102 11.41 3.34 -10.32
N GLN A 103 12.44 3.96 -9.73
CA GLN A 103 13.20 4.99 -10.43
C GLN A 103 13.73 4.25 -11.64
N LYS A 104 13.17 4.53 -12.82
CA LYS A 104 13.70 4.02 -14.07
C LYS A 104 15.17 4.33 -13.98
N THR A 105 16.00 3.28 -13.91
CA THR A 105 17.43 3.42 -14.05
C THR A 105 17.58 4.02 -15.44
N THR A 106 17.66 5.34 -15.53
CA THR A 106 18.15 6.01 -16.73
C THR A 106 19.61 5.58 -16.78
N THR A 107 19.84 4.44 -17.42
CA THR A 107 21.15 4.07 -17.92
C THR A 107 21.37 5.04 -19.07
N GLU A 108 21.77 6.27 -18.75
CA GLU A 108 22.36 7.17 -19.72
C GLU A 108 23.70 6.52 -20.09
N LEU A 109 23.74 5.99 -21.31
CA LEU A 109 24.94 5.50 -22.00
C LEU A 109 25.94 6.62 -22.21
#